data_AF-A0A537EVQ4-F1
#
_entry.id   AF-A0A537EVQ4-F1
#
_cell.length_a   1.000
_cell.length_b   1.000
_cell.length_c   1.000
_cell.angle_alpha   90.00
_cell.angle_beta   90.00
_cell.angle_gamma   90.00
#
_symmetry.space_group_name_H-M   'P 1'
#
loop_
_entity.id
_entity.type
_entity.pdbx_description
1 polymer ?
#
loop_
_entity_poly.entity_id
_entity_poly.type
_entity_poly.pdbx_seq_one_letter_code
_entity_poly.pdbx_strand_id
1 'polypeptide(L)'
;MQDVAMMTKPVDTEPVLARPPRKILDLREDSQPFGPIAPLTSFHTGNSSVDNRIEKAFYDGELPADDAVLQLYRNGVLVTRIQRAFSLGMFGESKRRKLVPTRWSITAVDSNLSLKLMTRVRHHPPIDEFRVYKYTYLDNIYVGILTPESWKFEWIEAWFEPELLATSFPDVNMAEDVEKSSYVSAEGYHPVMLGDSEGFRGRKTYARPGGCYYSARLAVSEYLDSIRRQAGAIMLREIHPGYIMPVGVWNVRESLRALFKTPFERFDSMDNAMNHVSNIFEIPKRGWMETSALLQNAYFQRKISQFN
;
A
#
# COMPACT_ATOMS: atom_id res chain seq x y z
N MET A 1 15.67 -19.84 -13.28
CA MET A 1 14.75 -18.67 -13.08
C MET A 1 14.19 -18.65 -11.65
N GLN A 2 13.77 -19.79 -11.10
CA GLN A 2 13.31 -19.94 -9.72
C GLN A 2 14.40 -19.63 -8.69
N ASP A 3 15.65 -20.03 -8.96
CA ASP A 3 16.79 -19.75 -8.07
C ASP A 3 17.04 -18.26 -7.85
N VAL A 4 16.83 -17.45 -8.90
CA VAL A 4 17.05 -15.99 -8.88
C VAL A 4 16.10 -15.27 -7.91
N ALA A 5 14.91 -15.84 -7.65
CA ALA A 5 13.94 -15.22 -6.76
C ALA A 5 14.17 -15.53 -5.28
N MET A 6 14.89 -16.62 -4.99
CA MET A 6 15.21 -17.02 -3.62
C MET A 6 16.49 -16.36 -3.08
N MET A 7 17.23 -15.63 -3.93
CA MET A 7 18.51 -15.02 -3.59
C MET A 7 18.40 -13.91 -2.52
N THR A 8 19.40 -13.81 -1.64
CA THR A 8 19.49 -12.85 -0.53
C THR A 8 20.28 -11.57 -0.84
N LYS A 9 21.12 -11.55 -1.89
CA LYS A 9 21.88 -10.37 -2.34
C LYS A 9 21.67 -10.11 -3.84
N PRO A 10 21.68 -8.84 -4.31
CA PRO A 10 21.82 -8.54 -5.73
C PRO A 10 23.16 -9.13 -6.20
N VAL A 11 23.15 -9.91 -7.28
CA VAL A 11 24.39 -10.38 -7.90
C VAL A 11 24.97 -9.21 -8.68
N ASP A 12 26.22 -8.84 -8.41
CA ASP A 12 27.02 -8.03 -9.35
C ASP A 12 27.16 -8.87 -10.63
N THR A 13 26.30 -8.59 -11.58
CA THR A 13 26.35 -9.18 -12.91
C THR A 13 27.06 -8.20 -13.82
N GLU A 14 28.09 -8.66 -14.53
CA GLU A 14 28.59 -7.96 -15.72
C GLU A 14 27.82 -8.49 -16.93
N PRO A 15 26.80 -7.78 -17.45
CA PRO A 15 26.12 -8.20 -18.65
C PRO A 15 26.99 -7.90 -19.87
N VAL A 16 27.41 -8.95 -20.60
CA VAL A 16 27.93 -8.78 -21.97
C VAL A 16 26.73 -8.64 -22.91
N LEU A 17 26.47 -7.42 -23.39
CA LEU A 17 25.30 -7.11 -24.22
C LEU A 17 25.55 -7.55 -25.67
N ALA A 18 24.64 -8.34 -26.25
CA ALA A 18 24.76 -8.78 -27.65
C ALA A 18 24.52 -7.66 -28.68
N ARG A 19 23.87 -6.56 -28.28
CA ARG A 19 23.54 -5.38 -29.10
C ARG A 19 23.45 -4.12 -28.22
N PRO A 20 23.57 -2.91 -28.80
CA PRO A 20 23.31 -1.67 -28.06
C PRO A 20 21.91 -1.72 -27.45
N PRO A 21 21.77 -1.37 -26.16
CA PRO A 21 20.50 -1.54 -25.49
C PRO A 21 19.48 -0.52 -26.02
N ARG A 22 18.25 -0.97 -26.25
CA ARG A 22 17.16 -0.06 -26.64
C ARG A 22 16.64 0.65 -25.39
N LYS A 23 16.48 1.97 -25.46
CA LYS A 23 15.74 2.74 -24.45
C LYS A 23 14.26 2.39 -24.55
N ILE A 24 13.83 1.38 -23.82
CA ILE A 24 12.41 1.13 -23.55
C ILE A 24 12.22 1.50 -22.09
N LEU A 25 11.60 2.66 -21.85
CA LEU A 25 11.09 3.01 -20.53
C LEU A 25 9.75 2.27 -20.39
N ASP A 26 9.71 1.20 -19.61
CA ASP A 26 8.46 0.53 -19.25
C ASP A 26 7.90 1.21 -17.99
N LEU A 27 6.90 2.06 -18.18
CA LEU A 27 6.25 2.82 -17.12
C LEU A 27 5.12 1.97 -16.55
N ARG A 28 5.45 1.04 -15.65
CA ARG A 28 4.44 0.20 -14.97
C ARG A 28 4.66 0.16 -13.47
N GLU A 29 3.55 0.27 -12.74
CA GLU A 29 3.46 0.21 -11.28
C GLU A 29 4.03 -1.11 -10.68
N ASP A 30 4.09 -2.17 -11.48
CA ASP A 30 4.51 -3.52 -11.08
C ASP A 30 5.99 -3.81 -11.29
N SER A 31 6.76 -2.83 -11.80
CA SER A 31 8.19 -2.97 -12.04
C SER A 31 8.97 -1.84 -11.35
N GLN A 32 10.06 -2.19 -10.66
CA GLN A 32 11.09 -1.19 -10.38
C GLN A 32 11.63 -0.67 -11.72
N PRO A 33 11.96 0.62 -11.86
CA PRO A 33 12.58 1.11 -13.09
C PRO A 33 13.88 0.34 -13.34
N PHE A 34 13.88 -0.51 -14.37
CA PHE A 34 15.07 -1.21 -14.81
C PHE A 34 15.83 -0.35 -15.82
N GLY A 35 17.15 -0.42 -15.79
CA GLY A 35 18.01 0.16 -16.82
C GLY A 35 17.83 -0.52 -18.19
N PRO A 36 18.50 -0.02 -19.24
CA PRO A 36 18.34 -0.46 -20.62
C PRO A 36 18.54 -1.99 -20.80
N ILE A 37 17.63 -2.66 -21.53
CA ILE A 37 17.61 -4.12 -21.69
C ILE A 37 18.31 -4.54 -23.01
N ALA A 38 19.15 -5.59 -22.97
CA ALA A 38 19.65 -6.28 -24.17
C ALA A 38 19.59 -7.82 -24.02
N PRO A 39 19.53 -8.59 -25.13
CA PRO A 39 19.49 -10.05 -25.09
C PRO A 39 20.79 -10.65 -24.55
N LEU A 40 20.68 -11.65 -23.66
CA LEU A 40 21.81 -12.36 -23.01
C LEU A 40 22.28 -13.55 -23.86
N THR A 41 23.60 -13.73 -23.98
CA THR A 41 24.21 -14.83 -24.78
C THR A 41 24.52 -16.08 -23.95
N SER A 42 24.78 -15.97 -22.65
CA SER A 42 24.96 -17.11 -21.73
C SER A 42 24.71 -16.71 -20.27
N PHE A 43 24.38 -17.68 -19.41
CA PHE A 43 24.05 -17.49 -18.00
C PHE A 43 24.92 -18.45 -17.15
N HIS A 44 25.83 -17.90 -16.34
CA HIS A 44 26.62 -18.65 -15.37
C HIS A 44 26.25 -18.19 -13.96
N THR A 45 25.73 -19.10 -13.13
CA THR A 45 25.35 -18.82 -11.75
C THR A 45 26.53 -19.08 -10.80
N GLY A 46 27.08 -18.01 -10.24
CA GLY A 46 27.94 -18.10 -9.05
C GLY A 46 27.11 -18.49 -7.82
N ASN A 47 27.75 -19.14 -6.84
CA ASN A 47 27.14 -19.60 -5.58
C ASN A 47 26.34 -18.49 -4.90
N SER A 48 25.01 -18.52 -5.03
CA SER A 48 24.11 -17.63 -4.31
C SER A 48 23.53 -18.34 -3.10
N SER A 49 23.65 -17.75 -1.92
CA SER A 49 22.93 -18.25 -0.74
C SER A 49 21.43 -18.03 -0.96
N VAL A 50 20.70 -19.11 -1.22
CA VAL A 50 19.25 -19.18 -1.20
C VAL A 50 18.79 -18.82 0.23
N ASP A 51 17.71 -18.05 0.40
CA ASP A 51 17.13 -17.86 1.73
C ASP A 51 16.45 -19.15 2.18
N ASN A 52 17.10 -19.85 3.11
CA ASN A 52 16.65 -21.12 3.66
C ASN A 52 15.18 -21.10 4.12
N ARG A 53 14.66 -19.93 4.53
CA ARG A 53 13.25 -19.79 4.94
C ARG A 53 12.31 -19.96 3.74
N ILE A 54 12.63 -19.30 2.62
CA ILE A 54 11.85 -19.39 1.36
C ILE A 54 12.01 -20.78 0.76
N GLU A 55 13.23 -21.32 0.76
CA GLU A 55 13.52 -22.66 0.29
C GLU A 55 12.71 -23.72 1.04
N LYS A 56 12.69 -23.63 2.38
CA LYS A 56 11.89 -24.53 3.21
C LYS A 56 10.40 -24.46 2.88
N ALA A 57 9.86 -23.24 2.71
CA ALA A 57 8.47 -23.05 2.32
C ALA A 57 8.17 -23.57 0.90
N PHE A 58 9.16 -23.54 -0.01
CA PHE A 58 9.04 -24.10 -1.35
C PHE A 58 9.03 -25.62 -1.35
N TYR A 59 9.91 -26.28 -0.58
CA TYR A 59 9.93 -27.75 -0.51
C TYR A 59 8.77 -28.34 0.28
N ASP A 60 8.13 -27.55 1.15
CA ASP A 60 6.88 -27.93 1.79
C ASP A 60 5.71 -27.88 0.79
N GLY A 61 5.50 -29.01 0.11
CA GLY A 61 4.51 -29.16 -0.96
C GLY A 61 3.07 -29.29 -0.49
N GLU A 62 2.81 -29.29 0.82
CA GLU A 62 1.48 -29.38 1.42
C GLU A 62 1.05 -28.08 2.11
N LEU A 63 2.01 -27.18 2.41
CA LEU A 63 1.75 -25.90 3.04
C LEU A 63 0.89 -24.98 2.15
N PRO A 64 -0.29 -24.53 2.62
CA PRO A 64 -1.09 -23.54 1.91
C PRO A 64 -0.32 -22.25 1.68
N ALA A 65 -0.53 -21.60 0.53
CA ALA A 65 0.23 -20.41 0.15
C ALA A 65 0.08 -19.28 1.17
N ASP A 66 -1.14 -19.11 1.71
CA ASP A 66 -1.47 -18.13 2.73
C ASP A 66 -0.67 -18.32 4.02
N ASP A 67 -0.50 -19.57 4.45
CA ASP A 67 0.23 -19.92 5.66
C ASP A 67 1.74 -19.77 5.46
N ALA A 68 2.25 -20.15 4.26
CA ALA A 68 3.62 -19.88 3.87
C ALA A 68 3.95 -18.38 3.91
N VAL A 69 3.09 -17.55 3.31
CA VAL A 69 3.22 -16.08 3.30
C VAL A 69 3.28 -15.53 4.73
N LEU A 70 2.35 -15.96 5.60
CA LEU A 70 2.31 -15.51 6.99
C LEU A 70 3.54 -15.96 7.79
N GLN A 71 3.99 -17.19 7.60
CA GLN A 71 5.16 -17.75 8.29
C GLN A 71 6.44 -17.03 7.87
N LEU A 72 6.65 -16.81 6.57
CA LEU A 72 7.81 -16.09 6.05
C LEU A 72 7.85 -14.66 6.57
N TYR A 73 6.69 -13.99 6.56
CA TYR A 73 6.55 -12.64 7.09
C TYR A 73 6.92 -12.57 8.57
N ARG A 74 6.37 -13.46 9.41
CA ARG A 74 6.69 -13.55 10.85
C ARG A 74 8.17 -13.85 11.11
N ASN A 75 8.79 -14.64 10.24
CA ASN A 75 10.21 -14.96 10.31
C ASN A 75 11.12 -13.83 9.79
N GLY A 76 10.58 -12.65 9.47
CA GLY A 76 11.33 -11.47 9.04
C GLY A 76 11.82 -11.54 7.59
N VAL A 77 11.16 -12.31 6.73
CA VAL A 77 11.41 -12.22 5.27
C VAL A 77 10.73 -10.95 4.75
N LEU A 78 11.47 -10.17 3.95
CA LEU A 78 10.94 -8.95 3.34
C LEU A 78 9.70 -9.25 2.49
N VAL A 79 8.64 -8.45 2.67
CA VAL A 79 7.36 -8.60 1.95
C VAL A 79 7.59 -8.63 0.43
N THR A 80 8.48 -7.81 -0.11
CA THR A 80 8.83 -7.78 -1.54
C THR A 80 9.42 -9.09 -2.04
N ARG A 81 10.19 -9.80 -1.20
CA ARG A 81 10.74 -11.12 -1.54
C ARG A 81 9.66 -12.19 -1.50
N ILE A 82 8.75 -12.11 -0.53
CA ILE A 82 7.57 -12.99 -0.47
C ILE A 82 6.70 -12.78 -1.73
N GLN A 83 6.44 -11.53 -2.12
CA GLN A 83 5.69 -11.20 -3.35
C GLN A 83 6.34 -11.77 -4.61
N ARG A 84 7.67 -11.64 -4.74
CA ARG A 84 8.42 -12.19 -5.87
C ARG A 84 8.34 -13.72 -5.94
N ALA A 85 8.54 -14.39 -4.80
CA ALA A 85 8.43 -15.85 -4.72
C ALA A 85 6.99 -16.32 -4.98
N PHE A 86 5.99 -15.61 -4.46
CA PHE A 86 4.58 -15.88 -4.70
C PHE A 86 4.23 -15.75 -6.19
N SER A 87 4.69 -14.70 -6.86
CA SER A 87 4.50 -14.48 -8.31
C SER A 87 5.08 -15.62 -9.16
N LEU A 88 6.16 -16.23 -8.69
CA LEU A 88 6.79 -17.38 -9.33
C LEU A 88 6.15 -18.73 -8.97
N GLY A 89 5.03 -18.71 -8.26
CA GLY A 89 4.29 -19.92 -7.88
C GLY A 89 5.06 -20.79 -6.89
N MET A 90 5.89 -20.19 -6.03
CA MET A 90 6.76 -20.94 -5.12
C MET A 90 6.04 -21.46 -3.87
N PHE A 91 4.84 -20.97 -3.57
CA PHE A 91 4.09 -21.31 -2.35
C PHE A 91 2.76 -21.99 -2.67
N GLY A 92 2.25 -22.74 -1.71
CA GLY A 92 1.03 -23.52 -1.85
C GLY A 92 1.29 -24.97 -2.20
N GLU A 93 0.21 -25.73 -2.31
CA GLU A 93 0.30 -27.15 -2.65
C GLU A 93 0.92 -27.36 -4.02
N SER A 94 1.86 -28.30 -4.13
CA SER A 94 2.66 -28.51 -5.35
C SER A 94 1.83 -28.65 -6.63
N LYS A 95 0.66 -29.32 -6.54
CA LYS A 95 -0.26 -29.53 -7.68
C LYS A 95 -1.04 -28.28 -8.09
N ARG A 96 -1.11 -27.26 -7.22
CA ARG A 96 -1.91 -26.04 -7.41
C ARG A 96 -1.04 -24.78 -7.63
N ARG A 97 0.29 -24.90 -7.55
CA ARG A 97 1.24 -23.82 -7.83
C ARG A 97 1.11 -23.34 -9.27
N LYS A 98 1.02 -22.02 -9.45
CA LYS A 98 0.93 -21.35 -10.75
C LYS A 98 1.70 -20.05 -10.70
N LEU A 99 2.22 -19.63 -11.85
CA LEU A 99 2.73 -18.27 -12.02
C LEU A 99 1.56 -17.29 -11.92
N VAL A 100 1.78 -16.20 -11.17
CA VAL A 100 0.80 -15.15 -10.95
C VAL A 100 1.43 -13.82 -11.39
N PRO A 101 0.72 -12.98 -12.17
CA PRO A 101 1.19 -11.63 -12.49
C PRO A 101 1.66 -10.86 -11.25
N THR A 102 2.72 -10.07 -11.40
CA THR A 102 3.36 -9.39 -10.27
C THR A 102 2.39 -8.48 -9.53
N ARG A 103 1.55 -7.73 -10.23
CA ARG A 103 0.49 -6.89 -9.63
C ARG A 103 -0.46 -7.68 -8.75
N TRP A 104 -0.98 -8.81 -9.23
CA TRP A 104 -1.88 -9.66 -8.44
C TRP A 104 -1.16 -10.30 -7.25
N SER A 105 0.13 -10.60 -7.39
CA SER A 105 0.95 -11.14 -6.31
C SER A 105 1.18 -10.13 -5.19
N ILE A 106 1.45 -8.86 -5.54
CA ILE A 106 1.56 -7.76 -4.58
C ILE A 106 0.26 -7.63 -3.80
N THR A 107 -0.86 -7.49 -4.50
CA THR A 107 -2.17 -7.32 -3.88
C THR A 107 -2.57 -8.55 -3.04
N ALA A 108 -2.34 -9.77 -3.52
CA ALA A 108 -2.69 -10.99 -2.81
C ALA A 108 -1.91 -11.12 -1.49
N VAL A 109 -0.59 -10.90 -1.53
CA VAL A 109 0.26 -10.96 -0.33
C VAL A 109 -0.11 -9.86 0.66
N ASP A 110 -0.27 -8.62 0.20
CA ASP A 110 -0.61 -7.49 1.08
C ASP A 110 -2.00 -7.65 1.69
N SER A 111 -2.99 -8.08 0.90
CA SER A 111 -4.34 -8.34 1.39
C SER A 111 -4.36 -9.46 2.43
N ASN A 112 -3.66 -10.57 2.17
CA ASN A 112 -3.61 -11.69 3.11
C ASN A 112 -2.96 -11.28 4.44
N LEU A 113 -1.77 -10.69 4.38
CA LEU A 113 -1.04 -10.26 5.57
C LEU A 113 -1.85 -9.22 6.37
N SER A 114 -2.44 -8.23 5.69
CA SER A 114 -3.26 -7.22 6.35
C SER A 114 -4.49 -7.82 7.02
N LEU A 115 -5.17 -8.81 6.42
CA LEU A 115 -6.32 -9.47 7.06
C LEU A 115 -5.92 -10.23 8.33
N LYS A 116 -4.79 -10.95 8.30
CA LYS A 116 -4.27 -11.69 9.46
C LYS A 116 -3.86 -10.75 10.59
N LEU A 117 -3.21 -9.62 10.28
CA LEU A 117 -2.82 -8.62 11.26
C LEU A 117 -4.02 -7.86 11.83
N MET A 118 -4.93 -7.41 10.96
CA MET A 118 -6.18 -6.76 11.34
C MET A 118 -6.98 -7.61 12.34
N THR A 119 -7.06 -8.93 12.13
CA THR A 119 -7.75 -9.84 13.06
C THR A 119 -7.17 -9.75 14.47
N ARG A 120 -5.84 -9.62 14.60
CA ARG A 120 -5.16 -9.43 15.89
C ARG A 120 -5.39 -8.03 16.45
N VAL A 121 -5.28 -7.00 15.61
CA VAL A 121 -5.48 -5.60 15.98
C VAL A 121 -6.85 -5.37 16.62
N ARG A 122 -7.92 -5.98 16.08
CA ARG A 122 -9.30 -5.85 16.61
C ARG A 122 -9.46 -6.29 18.06
N HIS A 123 -8.53 -7.07 18.62
CA HIS A 123 -8.55 -7.52 20.01
C HIS A 123 -7.74 -6.64 20.96
N HIS A 124 -6.96 -5.68 20.46
CA HIS A 124 -6.20 -4.74 21.28
C HIS A 124 -7.11 -3.62 21.82
N PRO A 125 -6.79 -2.95 22.93
CA PRO A 125 -7.56 -1.79 23.37
C PRO A 125 -7.43 -0.61 22.38
N PRO A 126 -8.47 0.23 22.21
CA PRO A 126 -8.38 1.40 21.35
C PRO A 126 -7.36 2.41 21.89
N ILE A 127 -6.86 3.29 21.02
CA ILE A 127 -6.19 4.51 21.45
C ILE A 127 -7.19 5.45 22.16
N ASP A 128 -6.67 6.36 22.95
CA ASP A 128 -7.40 7.31 23.81
C ASP A 128 -7.52 8.71 23.21
N GLU A 129 -6.70 9.04 22.22
CA GLU A 129 -6.69 10.35 21.56
C GLU A 129 -6.72 10.25 20.03
N PHE A 130 -7.00 11.38 19.36
CA PHE A 130 -6.76 11.50 17.93
C PHE A 130 -5.27 11.76 17.69
N ARG A 131 -4.67 11.05 16.74
CA ARG A 131 -3.26 11.21 16.36
C ARG A 131 -3.16 11.55 14.89
N VAL A 132 -2.51 12.67 14.57
CA VAL A 132 -2.24 13.07 13.19
C VAL A 132 -0.76 12.92 12.90
N TYR A 133 -0.45 12.16 11.85
CA TYR A 133 0.88 11.98 11.29
C TYR A 133 0.99 12.72 9.96
N LYS A 134 2.19 13.22 9.67
CA LYS A 134 2.55 13.83 8.37
C LYS A 134 3.83 13.22 7.83
N TYR A 135 3.86 12.98 6.53
CA TYR A 135 5.07 12.59 5.80
C TYR A 135 4.99 13.10 4.36
N THR A 136 6.10 13.62 3.84
CA THR A 136 6.19 14.10 2.46
C THR A 136 7.31 13.37 1.75
N TYR A 137 7.03 12.81 0.58
CA TYR A 137 8.02 12.06 -0.20
C TYR A 137 7.67 12.08 -1.69
N LEU A 138 8.66 12.35 -2.55
CA LEU A 138 8.48 12.42 -4.01
C LEU A 138 7.29 13.30 -4.44
N ASP A 139 7.15 14.49 -3.84
CA ASP A 139 6.02 15.39 -4.11
C ASP A 139 4.63 14.79 -3.80
N ASN A 140 4.59 13.80 -2.92
CA ASN A 140 3.36 13.29 -2.33
C ASN A 140 3.30 13.73 -0.89
N ILE A 141 2.12 14.18 -0.45
CA ILE A 141 1.85 14.52 0.94
C ILE A 141 0.96 13.42 1.51
N TYR A 142 1.45 12.74 2.54
CA TYR A 142 0.72 11.70 3.27
C TYR A 142 0.30 12.24 4.63
N VAL A 143 -0.96 12.06 4.97
CA VAL A 143 -1.50 12.33 6.30
C VAL A 143 -2.20 11.08 6.81
N GLY A 144 -1.87 10.68 8.04
CA GLY A 144 -2.54 9.60 8.73
C GLY A 144 -3.26 10.10 9.97
N ILE A 145 -4.56 9.88 10.05
CA ILE A 145 -5.38 10.23 11.20
C ILE A 145 -5.81 8.93 11.87
N LEU A 146 -5.31 8.69 13.09
CA LEU A 146 -5.78 7.61 13.94
C LEU A 146 -6.83 8.15 14.91
N THR A 147 -7.96 7.47 15.01
CA THR A 147 -9.09 7.86 15.85
C THR A 147 -9.25 6.90 17.03
N PRO A 148 -9.72 7.38 18.20
CA PRO A 148 -9.96 6.58 19.39
C PRO A 148 -11.23 5.73 19.25
N GLU A 149 -11.23 4.81 18.28
CA GLU A 149 -12.35 3.94 17.94
C GLU A 149 -11.89 2.51 17.67
N SER A 150 -12.85 1.59 17.58
CA SER A 150 -12.58 0.25 17.07
C SER A 150 -12.11 0.29 15.62
N TRP A 151 -11.39 -0.76 15.20
CA TRP A 151 -10.83 -0.86 13.84
C TRP A 151 -11.83 -0.48 12.76
N LYS A 152 -11.44 0.52 11.97
CA LYS A 152 -11.99 0.92 10.68
C LYS A 152 -10.81 1.44 9.86
N PHE A 153 -10.85 1.29 8.54
CA PHE A 153 -9.75 1.72 7.70
C PHE A 153 -10.27 2.39 6.43
N GLU A 154 -9.64 3.49 6.05
CA GLU A 154 -9.94 4.22 4.82
C GLU A 154 -8.65 4.72 4.20
N TRP A 155 -8.58 4.61 2.87
CA TRP A 155 -7.48 5.11 2.06
C TRP A 155 -8.07 5.95 0.94
N ILE A 156 -7.62 7.20 0.82
CA ILE A 156 -8.05 8.14 -0.22
C ILE A 156 -6.82 8.81 -0.83
N GLU A 157 -6.76 8.77 -2.14
CA GLU A 157 -5.75 9.46 -2.94
C GLU A 157 -6.40 10.60 -3.71
N ALA A 158 -5.79 11.77 -3.67
CA ALA A 158 -6.15 12.91 -4.49
C ALA A 158 -5.05 13.15 -5.53
N TRP A 159 -5.40 12.98 -6.80
CA TRP A 159 -4.50 13.07 -7.94
C TRP A 159 -4.69 14.42 -8.62
N PHE A 160 -3.70 15.32 -8.51
CA PHE A 160 -3.73 16.64 -9.15
C PHE A 160 -3.58 16.56 -10.68
N GLU A 161 -2.98 15.47 -11.17
CA GLU A 161 -2.91 15.13 -12.59
C GLU A 161 -3.70 13.84 -12.87
N PRO A 162 -4.97 13.93 -13.27
CA PRO A 162 -5.82 12.76 -13.53
C PRO A 162 -5.28 11.84 -14.63
N GLU A 163 -4.47 12.37 -15.54
CA GLU A 163 -3.81 11.61 -16.62
C GLU A 163 -2.77 10.63 -16.06
N LEU A 164 -2.04 11.01 -15.00
CA LEU A 164 -1.11 10.13 -14.30
C LEU A 164 -1.87 9.00 -13.59
N LEU A 165 -3.03 9.28 -13.01
CA LEU A 165 -3.89 8.25 -12.42
C LEU A 165 -4.33 7.24 -13.48
N ALA A 166 -4.86 7.70 -14.61
CA ALA A 166 -5.32 6.84 -15.70
C ALA A 166 -4.20 5.97 -16.27
N THR A 167 -2.99 6.50 -16.38
CA THR A 167 -1.81 5.75 -16.84
C THR A 167 -1.34 4.73 -15.80
N SER A 168 -1.40 5.09 -14.51
CA SER A 168 -0.98 4.21 -13.41
C SER A 168 -1.95 3.06 -13.16
N PHE A 169 -3.26 3.32 -13.31
CA PHE A 169 -4.33 2.38 -13.03
C PHE A 169 -5.28 2.26 -14.23
N PRO A 170 -4.88 1.52 -15.28
CA PRO A 170 -5.68 1.40 -16.49
C PRO A 170 -7.03 0.68 -16.28
N ASP A 171 -7.20 -0.02 -15.16
CA ASP A 171 -8.46 -0.68 -14.80
C ASP A 171 -9.45 0.25 -14.08
N VAL A 172 -9.03 1.46 -13.68
CA VAL A 172 -9.90 2.44 -13.02
C VAL A 172 -10.76 3.13 -14.07
N ASN A 173 -12.08 3.06 -13.90
CA ASN A 173 -13.00 3.80 -14.73
C ASN A 173 -13.09 5.25 -14.22
N MET A 174 -12.42 6.17 -14.91
CA MET A 174 -12.39 7.60 -14.58
C MET A 174 -13.77 8.30 -14.57
N ALA A 175 -14.84 7.66 -15.05
CA ALA A 175 -16.20 8.20 -14.97
C ALA A 175 -16.98 7.70 -13.74
N GLU A 176 -16.63 6.54 -13.19
CA GLU A 176 -17.43 5.84 -12.18
C GLU A 176 -16.68 5.66 -10.84
N ASP A 177 -15.37 5.48 -10.89
CA ASP A 177 -14.55 5.09 -9.74
C ASP A 177 -13.94 6.28 -9.01
N VAL A 178 -13.84 7.43 -9.67
CA VAL A 178 -13.23 8.65 -9.13
C VAL A 178 -14.28 9.72 -8.86
N GLU A 179 -14.03 10.51 -7.83
CA GLU A 179 -14.83 11.68 -7.49
C GLU A 179 -14.08 12.94 -7.89
N LYS A 180 -14.77 13.86 -8.57
CA LYS A 180 -14.18 15.15 -8.91
C LYS A 180 -14.24 16.05 -7.69
N SER A 181 -13.09 16.52 -7.24
CA SER A 181 -13.07 17.53 -6.18
C SER A 181 -13.73 18.81 -6.68
N SER A 182 -14.50 19.47 -5.80
CA SER A 182 -15.02 20.83 -6.03
C SER A 182 -13.92 21.90 -5.97
N TYR A 183 -12.72 21.52 -5.52
CA TYR A 183 -11.55 22.38 -5.40
C TYR A 183 -10.81 22.59 -6.73
N VAL A 184 -10.25 23.78 -6.89
CA VAL A 184 -9.33 24.15 -7.97
C VAL A 184 -8.08 24.75 -7.35
N SER A 185 -6.91 24.19 -7.65
CA SER A 185 -5.63 24.73 -7.18
C SER A 185 -5.35 26.12 -7.75
N ALA A 186 -4.43 26.86 -7.12
CA ALA A 186 -4.00 28.16 -7.64
C ALA A 186 -3.37 28.07 -9.04
N GLU A 187 -2.80 26.91 -9.38
CA GLU A 187 -2.19 26.64 -10.68
C GLU A 187 -3.18 26.08 -11.72
N GLY A 188 -4.47 25.92 -11.34
CA GLY A 188 -5.54 25.48 -12.25
C GLY A 188 -5.75 23.97 -12.34
N TYR A 189 -5.04 23.17 -11.54
CA TYR A 189 -5.31 21.74 -11.39
C TYR A 189 -6.66 21.48 -10.72
N HIS A 190 -7.34 20.45 -11.21
CA HIS A 190 -8.62 19.95 -10.70
C HIS A 190 -8.44 18.51 -10.19
N PRO A 191 -8.12 18.32 -8.90
CA PRO A 191 -7.78 17.00 -8.40
C PRO A 191 -8.97 16.05 -8.46
N VAL A 192 -8.69 14.80 -8.85
CA VAL A 192 -9.64 13.69 -8.77
C VAL A 192 -9.30 12.81 -7.57
N MET A 193 -10.32 12.39 -6.84
CA MET A 193 -10.16 11.61 -5.63
C MET A 193 -10.58 10.17 -5.88
N LEU A 194 -9.74 9.23 -5.48
CA LEU A 194 -9.99 7.80 -5.56
C LEU A 194 -9.77 7.22 -4.17
N GLY A 195 -10.83 6.65 -3.59
CA GLY A 195 -10.77 6.17 -2.23
C GLY A 195 -11.70 5.01 -1.97
N ASP A 196 -11.47 4.34 -0.86
CA ASP A 196 -12.38 3.33 -0.35
C ASP A 196 -12.24 3.18 1.15
N SER A 197 -13.25 2.57 1.78
CA SER A 197 -13.28 2.39 3.23
C SER A 197 -13.76 1.01 3.66
N GLU A 198 -13.45 0.64 4.90
CA GLU A 198 -13.95 -0.58 5.52
C GLU A 198 -14.26 -0.36 7.00
N GLY A 199 -15.35 -0.99 7.46
CA GLY A 199 -15.71 -1.03 8.87
C GLY A 199 -15.04 -2.18 9.62
N PHE A 200 -15.49 -2.41 10.85
CA PHE A 200 -14.96 -3.45 11.72
C PHE A 200 -15.04 -4.88 11.15
N ARG A 201 -15.94 -5.16 10.20
CA ARG A 201 -16.03 -6.47 9.55
C ARG A 201 -15.11 -6.64 8.34
N GLY A 202 -14.47 -5.57 7.87
CA GLY A 202 -13.68 -5.55 6.65
C GLY A 202 -14.54 -5.55 5.38
N ARG A 203 -13.89 -5.68 4.22
CA ARG A 203 -14.53 -5.70 2.90
C ARG A 203 -14.83 -7.10 2.39
N LYS A 204 -15.87 -7.20 1.55
CA LYS A 204 -16.19 -8.40 0.75
C LYS A 204 -15.85 -8.23 -0.73
N THR A 205 -15.73 -6.99 -1.19
CA THR A 205 -15.42 -6.62 -2.57
C THR A 205 -14.01 -6.05 -2.67
N TYR A 206 -13.45 -6.13 -3.87
CA TYR A 206 -12.17 -5.51 -4.18
C TYR A 206 -12.23 -3.99 -3.93
N ALA A 207 -11.14 -3.39 -3.44
CA ALA A 207 -11.08 -1.95 -3.21
C ALA A 207 -10.78 -1.22 -4.52
N ARG A 208 -11.46 -0.09 -4.79
CA ARG A 208 -11.26 0.67 -6.04
C ARG A 208 -9.83 1.17 -6.25
N PRO A 209 -9.13 1.74 -5.24
CA PRO A 209 -7.71 2.10 -5.36
C PRO A 209 -6.77 0.89 -5.55
N GLY A 210 -7.31 -0.33 -5.62
CA GLY A 210 -6.58 -1.54 -5.94
C GLY A 210 -5.44 -1.85 -4.96
N GLY A 211 -4.24 -2.07 -5.49
CA GLY A 211 -3.08 -2.48 -4.72
C GLY A 211 -2.69 -1.49 -3.62
N CYS A 212 -2.80 -0.18 -3.89
CA CYS A 212 -2.49 0.89 -2.95
C CYS A 212 -3.30 0.76 -1.65
N TYR A 213 -4.60 0.43 -1.76
CA TYR A 213 -5.47 0.24 -0.60
C TYR A 213 -4.95 -0.88 0.32
N TYR A 214 -4.61 -2.04 -0.24
CA TYR A 214 -4.15 -3.19 0.55
C TYR A 214 -2.75 -2.99 1.13
N SER A 215 -1.86 -2.35 0.37
CA SER A 215 -0.54 -1.93 0.84
C SER A 215 -0.63 -0.95 2.00
N ALA A 216 -1.53 0.04 1.90
CA ALA A 216 -1.79 0.99 2.97
C ALA A 216 -2.37 0.30 4.21
N ARG A 217 -3.37 -0.57 4.03
CA ARG A 217 -3.98 -1.35 5.11
C ARG A 217 -2.96 -2.22 5.83
N LEU A 218 -2.03 -2.83 5.09
CA LEU A 218 -0.94 -3.61 5.66
C LEU A 218 -0.07 -2.74 6.57
N ALA A 219 0.45 -1.61 6.07
CA ALA A 219 1.31 -0.73 6.86
C ALA A 219 0.63 -0.21 8.14
N VAL A 220 -0.65 0.16 8.07
CA VAL A 220 -1.43 0.58 9.25
C VAL A 220 -1.62 -0.57 10.24
N SER A 221 -1.95 -1.76 9.74
CA SER A 221 -2.16 -2.95 10.57
C SER A 221 -0.87 -3.37 11.29
N GLU A 222 0.28 -3.26 10.61
CA GLU A 222 1.60 -3.49 11.19
C GLU A 222 1.89 -2.53 12.34
N TYR A 223 1.64 -1.24 12.11
CA TYR A 223 1.85 -0.21 13.13
C TYR A 223 0.97 -0.45 14.36
N LEU A 224 -0.35 -0.61 14.17
CA LEU A 224 -1.29 -0.80 15.28
C LEU A 224 -1.02 -2.10 16.08
N ASP A 225 -0.64 -3.18 15.40
CA ASP A 225 -0.25 -4.42 16.08
C ASP A 225 1.05 -4.24 16.87
N SER A 226 2.01 -3.46 16.36
CA SER A 226 3.29 -3.19 17.04
C SER A 226 3.11 -2.43 18.35
N ILE A 227 2.20 -1.45 18.39
CA ILE A 227 1.87 -0.69 19.61
C ILE A 227 0.83 -1.38 20.48
N ARG A 228 0.31 -2.55 20.04
CA ARG A 228 -0.79 -3.29 20.68
C ARG A 228 -1.98 -2.39 21.00
N ARG A 229 -2.45 -1.66 19.99
CA ARG A 229 -3.66 -0.83 20.06
C ARG A 229 -4.53 -1.06 18.84
N GLN A 230 -5.81 -0.69 18.94
CA GLN A 230 -6.67 -0.50 17.78
C GLN A 230 -7.04 0.97 17.61
N ALA A 231 -7.42 1.34 16.40
CA ALA A 231 -7.87 2.69 16.06
C ALA A 231 -8.73 2.61 14.80
N GLY A 232 -9.59 3.61 14.59
CA GLY A 232 -9.99 3.95 13.23
C GLY A 232 -8.79 4.61 12.53
N ALA A 233 -8.53 4.28 11.28
CA ALA A 233 -7.40 4.81 10.52
C ALA A 233 -7.89 5.43 9.21
N ILE A 234 -7.78 6.75 9.12
CA ILE A 234 -8.10 7.52 7.92
C ILE A 234 -6.78 7.97 7.31
N MET A 235 -6.46 7.43 6.15
CA MET A 235 -5.20 7.65 5.47
C MET A 235 -5.44 8.43 4.18
N LEU A 236 -4.86 9.62 4.11
CA LEU A 236 -5.08 10.57 3.03
C LEU A 236 -3.75 10.85 2.32
N ARG A 237 -3.80 10.98 0.99
CA ARG A 237 -2.63 11.26 0.17
C ARG A 237 -2.96 12.29 -0.91
N GLU A 238 -2.19 13.35 -1.00
CA GLU A 238 -2.14 14.21 -2.18
C GLU A 238 -0.96 13.81 -3.06
N ILE A 239 -1.22 13.63 -4.36
CA ILE A 239 -0.21 13.41 -5.39
C ILE A 239 -0.16 14.66 -6.25
N HIS A 240 0.92 15.43 -6.08
CA HIS A 240 1.13 16.69 -6.79
C HIS A 240 1.87 16.50 -8.13
N PRO A 241 1.80 17.47 -9.05
CA PRO A 241 2.37 17.35 -10.40
C PRO A 241 3.89 17.13 -10.48
N GLY A 242 4.65 17.42 -9.41
CA GLY A 242 6.07 17.09 -9.32
C GLY A 242 6.32 15.59 -9.16
N TYR A 243 5.28 14.76 -9.02
CA TYR A 243 5.37 13.31 -9.06
C TYR A 243 5.46 12.78 -10.51
N ILE A 244 6.61 13.03 -11.14
CA ILE A 244 6.84 12.79 -12.58
C ILE A 244 6.71 11.30 -12.98
N MET A 245 6.94 10.37 -12.05
CA MET A 245 6.85 8.93 -12.35
C MET A 245 6.22 8.13 -11.21
N PRO A 246 5.11 7.40 -11.44
CA PRO A 246 4.53 6.51 -10.46
C PRO A 246 5.48 5.34 -10.15
N VAL A 247 6.01 5.31 -8.93
CA VAL A 247 7.06 4.36 -8.52
C VAL A 247 6.51 3.00 -8.08
N GLY A 248 5.19 2.83 -8.02
CA GLY A 248 4.57 1.55 -7.71
C GLY A 248 3.79 1.49 -6.39
N VAL A 249 2.96 0.45 -6.22
CA VAL A 249 2.21 0.14 -4.99
C VAL A 249 3.12 0.10 -3.75
N TRP A 250 4.35 -0.38 -3.91
CA TRP A 250 5.31 -0.47 -2.80
C TRP A 250 5.64 0.89 -2.18
N ASN A 251 5.61 1.97 -2.98
CA ASN A 251 5.87 3.33 -2.50
C ASN A 251 4.85 3.72 -1.41
N VAL A 252 3.58 3.34 -1.57
CA VAL A 252 2.54 3.59 -0.56
C VAL A 252 2.87 2.88 0.74
N ARG A 253 3.17 1.59 0.70
CA ARG A 253 3.47 0.79 1.91
C ARG A 253 4.69 1.33 2.65
N GLU A 254 5.79 1.60 1.95
CA GLU A 254 7.01 2.09 2.61
C GLU A 254 6.86 3.55 3.08
N SER A 255 6.13 4.39 2.35
CA SER A 255 5.82 5.76 2.79
C SER A 255 4.95 5.77 4.06
N LEU A 256 3.96 4.89 4.17
CA LEU A 256 3.17 4.77 5.40
C LEU A 256 3.97 4.16 6.56
N ARG A 257 4.86 3.21 6.31
CA ARG A 257 5.80 2.73 7.33
C ARG A 257 6.74 3.82 7.81
N ALA A 258 7.17 4.72 6.93
CA ALA A 258 7.97 5.89 7.28
C ALA A 258 7.14 6.92 8.06
N LEU A 259 5.91 7.19 7.62
CA LEU A 259 4.94 8.05 8.30
C LEU A 259 4.76 7.64 9.77
N PHE A 260 4.56 6.36 10.07
CA PHE A 260 4.37 5.91 11.46
C PHE A 260 5.65 5.92 12.32
N LYS A 261 6.81 6.24 11.73
CA LYS A 261 8.06 6.50 12.46
C LYS A 261 8.26 7.99 12.77
N THR A 262 7.48 8.89 12.14
CA THR A 262 7.53 10.33 12.46
C THR A 262 6.75 10.61 13.74
N PRO A 263 7.04 11.71 14.45
CA PRO A 263 6.21 12.14 15.57
C PRO A 263 4.79 12.50 15.09
N PHE A 264 3.81 12.24 15.95
CA PHE A 264 2.41 12.63 15.71
C PHE A 264 2.00 13.78 16.62
N GLU A 265 1.04 14.55 16.14
CA GLU A 265 0.33 15.56 16.93
C GLU A 265 -0.94 14.95 17.53
N ARG A 266 -1.25 15.33 18.77
CA ARG A 266 -2.39 14.81 19.53
C ARG A 266 -3.53 15.82 19.53
N PHE A 267 -4.75 15.32 19.41
CA PHE A 267 -5.95 16.12 19.46
C PHE A 267 -7.04 15.44 20.27
N ASP A 268 -7.89 16.23 20.91
CA ASP A 268 -9.02 15.75 21.71
C ASP A 268 -10.30 15.58 20.87
N SER A 269 -10.33 16.15 19.67
CA SER A 269 -11.51 16.10 18.79
C SER A 269 -11.13 15.88 17.34
N MET A 270 -12.03 15.23 16.59
CA MET A 270 -11.93 15.08 15.15
C MET A 270 -11.88 16.43 14.43
N ASP A 271 -12.59 17.43 14.95
CA ASP A 271 -12.60 18.77 14.35
C ASP A 271 -11.24 19.45 14.42
N ASN A 272 -10.60 19.43 15.60
CA ASN A 272 -9.26 19.99 15.78
C ASN A 272 -8.21 19.25 14.94
N ALA A 273 -8.29 17.91 14.88
CA ALA A 273 -7.43 17.11 14.03
C ALA A 273 -7.59 17.50 12.55
N MET A 274 -8.82 17.60 12.05
CA MET A 274 -9.06 17.97 10.64
C MET A 274 -8.71 19.42 10.32
N ASN A 275 -8.89 20.35 11.26
CA ASN A 275 -8.46 21.74 11.08
C ASN A 275 -6.93 21.81 10.94
N HIS A 276 -6.19 21.02 11.71
CA HIS A 276 -4.74 20.88 11.54
C HIS A 276 -4.38 20.26 10.17
N VAL A 277 -5.05 19.17 9.78
CA VAL A 277 -4.83 18.52 8.48
C VAL A 277 -5.08 19.46 7.30
N SER A 278 -6.05 20.36 7.42
CA SER A 278 -6.37 21.36 6.40
C SER A 278 -5.26 22.41 6.21
N ASN A 279 -4.33 22.54 7.15
CA ASN A 279 -3.14 23.39 7.01
C ASN A 279 -1.96 22.62 6.38
N ILE A 280 -2.05 21.29 6.27
CA ILE A 280 -1.02 20.44 5.65
C ILE A 280 -1.30 20.28 4.16
N PHE A 281 -2.55 20.01 3.83
CA PHE A 281 -3.02 19.74 2.47
C PHE A 281 -3.38 21.01 1.73
N GLU A 282 -3.27 20.95 0.41
CA GLU A 282 -3.76 22.01 -0.47
C GLU A 282 -5.29 21.92 -0.64
N ILE A 283 -5.84 20.70 -0.72
CA ILE A 283 -7.29 20.49 -0.77
C ILE A 283 -7.90 20.84 0.60
N PRO A 284 -8.88 21.75 0.65
CA PRO A 284 -9.49 22.18 1.90
C PRO A 284 -10.29 21.05 2.55
N LYS A 285 -10.51 21.16 3.87
CA LYS A 285 -11.31 20.24 4.70
C LYS A 285 -12.55 19.70 4.00
N ARG A 286 -13.31 20.59 3.34
CA ARG A 286 -14.57 20.26 2.69
C ARG A 286 -14.41 19.23 1.57
N GLY A 287 -13.35 19.33 0.76
CA GLY A 287 -13.10 18.37 -0.31
C GLY A 287 -12.89 16.96 0.24
N TRP A 288 -12.10 16.83 1.31
CA TRP A 288 -11.91 15.54 2.00
C TRP A 288 -13.18 15.01 2.65
N MET A 289 -14.01 15.88 3.24
CA MET A 289 -15.28 15.48 3.85
C MET A 289 -16.34 15.04 2.82
N GLU A 290 -16.30 15.57 1.59
CA GLU A 290 -17.22 15.18 0.53
C GLU A 290 -16.95 13.75 0.03
N THR A 291 -15.69 13.28 0.09
CA THR A 291 -15.28 11.96 -0.39
C THR A 291 -15.09 10.91 0.71
N SER A 292 -14.66 11.30 1.91
CA SER A 292 -14.36 10.36 2.99
C SER A 292 -15.62 9.85 3.69
N ALA A 293 -15.86 8.55 3.62
CA ALA A 293 -16.95 7.90 4.32
C ALA A 293 -16.71 7.89 5.84
N LEU A 294 -15.47 7.70 6.30
CA LEU A 294 -15.17 7.71 7.74
C LEU A 294 -15.24 9.11 8.34
N LEU A 295 -14.82 10.16 7.63
CA LEU A 295 -15.02 11.53 8.06
C LEU A 295 -16.52 11.89 8.06
N GLN A 296 -17.27 11.55 7.01
CA GLN A 296 -18.72 11.78 7.00
C GLN A 296 -19.40 11.14 8.20
N ASN A 297 -19.08 9.87 8.50
CA ASN A 297 -19.63 9.20 9.66
C ASN A 297 -19.22 9.88 10.98
N ALA A 298 -17.97 10.34 11.09
CA ALA A 298 -17.50 11.04 12.30
C ALA A 298 -18.20 12.39 12.54
N TYR A 299 -18.58 13.12 11.48
CA TYR A 299 -19.22 14.44 11.57
C TYR A 299 -20.76 14.39 11.59
N PHE A 300 -21.37 13.47 10.84
CA PHE A 300 -22.84 13.42 10.67
C PHE A 300 -23.51 12.37 11.55
N GLN A 301 -22.81 11.31 11.97
CA GLN A 301 -23.39 10.25 12.78
C GLN A 301 -23.11 10.50 14.27
N ARG A 302 -24.12 10.96 15.02
CA ARG A 302 -24.05 11.01 16.50
C ARG A 302 -23.87 9.60 17.03
N LYS A 303 -22.82 9.37 17.82
CA LYS A 303 -22.57 8.07 18.46
C LYS A 303 -23.58 7.86 19.58
N ILE A 304 -24.05 6.62 19.77
CA ILE A 304 -24.94 6.26 20.89
C ILE A 304 -24.30 6.64 22.24
N SER A 305 -22.97 6.61 22.36
CA SER A 305 -22.23 7.04 23.55
C SER A 305 -22.34 8.53 23.88
N GLN A 306 -22.88 9.36 22.97
CA GLN A 306 -23.16 10.78 23.21
C GLN A 306 -24.59 11.01 23.77
N PHE A 307 -25.38 9.95 23.93
CA PHE A 307 -26.74 10.00 24.48
C PHE A 307 -26.85 9.42 25.90
N ASN A 308 -25.72 9.14 26.57
CA ASN A 308 -25.68 8.68 27.96
C ASN A 308 -25.04 9.72 28.87
#